data_AF-A0A950CEJ3-F1
#
_entry.id   AF-A0A950CEJ3-F1
#
_cell.length_a   1.000
_cell.length_b   1.000
_cell.length_c   1.000
_cell.angle_alpha   90.00
_cell.angle_beta   90.00
_cell.angle_gamma   90.00
#
_symmetry.space_group_name_H-M   'P 1'
#
loop_
_entity.id
_entity.type
_entity.pdbx_description
1 polymer ?
#
loop_
_entity_poly.entity_id
_entity_poly.type
_entity_poly.pdbx_seq_one_letter_code
_entity_poly.pdbx_strand_id
1 'polypeptide(L)'
;MTASPTTRISRALLALSAVVAAAVAPLATAAGDSPPAAPETVVLKAAHLFDATGTALKDGASVVVRGDHIVAVGTSAAPAGARVIDLGDATLLPGFIDAHTHLTDEFQKDYYRRFYNHLMRFPAEQALYAAVYARRTVEAGFTTVRNVGADQFIDVGLRNAINAGVTEGPRMLTAVHGIGSPGGHFDDASFPPERIKPRGPIEGICS
;
A
#
# COMPACT_ATOMS: atom_id res chain seq x y z
N MET A 1 40.42 44.69 63.20
CA MET A 1 39.01 45.11 63.17
C MET A 1 38.20 43.90 62.66
N THR A 2 37.69 43.07 63.58
CA THR A 2 36.24 42.86 63.87
C THR A 2 35.49 42.27 62.65
N ALA A 3 34.86 41.09 62.64
CA ALA A 3 34.35 40.17 63.65
C ALA A 3 34.12 38.73 63.08
N SER A 4 33.97 37.74 63.96
CA SER A 4 33.38 36.38 63.75
C SER A 4 31.82 36.48 63.82
N PRO A 5 30.94 35.44 63.63
CA PRO A 5 31.19 33.99 63.61
C PRO A 5 30.31 33.11 62.68
N THR A 6 30.60 31.81 62.80
CA THR A 6 29.98 30.56 62.34
C THR A 6 28.46 30.39 62.44
N THR A 7 27.88 29.61 61.53
CA THR A 7 26.67 28.80 61.79
C THR A 7 26.83 27.39 61.18
N ARG A 8 26.91 26.39 62.07
CA ARG A 8 26.72 24.95 61.80
C ARG A 8 25.23 24.65 61.65
N ILE A 9 24.91 23.40 61.27
CA ILE A 9 23.66 22.61 61.47
C ILE A 9 23.23 22.05 60.10
N SER A 10 22.94 20.76 59.87
CA SER A 10 23.13 19.50 60.59
C SER A 10 22.67 18.38 59.65
N ARG A 11 23.31 17.22 59.74
CA ARG A 11 22.89 15.96 59.12
C ARG A 11 21.54 15.48 59.68
N ALA A 12 20.64 15.02 58.82
CA ALA A 12 19.51 14.14 59.15
C ALA A 12 19.28 13.24 57.92
N LEU A 13 19.73 11.99 57.93
CA LEU A 13 19.14 10.80 58.56
C LEU A 13 18.57 9.90 57.46
N LEU A 14 19.37 8.88 57.11
CA LEU A 14 18.90 7.68 56.40
C LEU A 14 17.78 7.04 57.22
N ALA A 15 16.62 6.84 56.60
CA ALA A 15 15.58 5.95 57.11
C ALA A 15 15.41 4.78 56.15
N LEU A 16 15.78 3.61 56.67
CA LEU A 16 15.56 2.27 56.17
C LEU A 16 14.05 1.97 56.16
N SER A 17 13.47 1.58 55.03
CA SER A 17 12.12 1.01 54.97
C SER A 17 12.14 -0.30 54.21
N ALA A 18 11.68 -1.33 54.91
CA ALA A 18 11.73 -2.74 54.56
C ALA A 18 10.86 -3.11 53.36
N VAL A 19 11.36 -4.05 52.57
CA VAL A 19 10.67 -4.71 51.46
C VAL A 19 9.55 -5.59 52.02
N VAL A 20 8.30 -5.25 51.73
CA VAL A 20 7.15 -6.17 51.87
C VAL A 20 6.88 -6.77 50.50
N ALA A 21 7.32 -8.01 50.28
CA ALA A 21 6.98 -8.78 49.10
C ALA A 21 5.59 -9.41 49.30
N ALA A 22 4.55 -8.70 48.87
CA ALA A 22 3.21 -9.28 48.74
C ALA A 22 3.16 -10.11 47.44
N ALA A 23 2.96 -11.42 47.58
CA ALA A 23 2.75 -12.33 46.46
C ALA A 23 1.40 -12.03 45.78
N VAL A 24 1.44 -11.30 44.67
CA VAL A 24 0.29 -11.12 43.78
C VAL A 24 0.31 -12.31 42.81
N ALA A 25 -0.52 -13.32 43.06
CA ALA A 25 -0.74 -14.39 42.10
C ALA A 25 -1.43 -13.79 40.84
N PRO A 26 -0.91 -14.02 39.62
CA PRO A 26 -1.58 -13.54 38.43
C PRO A 26 -2.81 -14.41 38.19
N LEU A 27 -3.99 -13.81 38.35
CA LEU A 27 -5.23 -14.38 37.87
C LEU A 27 -5.16 -14.34 36.34
N ALA A 28 -4.70 -15.44 35.73
CA ALA A 28 -4.71 -15.59 34.29
C ALA A 28 -6.15 -15.61 33.81
N THR A 29 -6.67 -14.45 33.41
CA THR A 29 -7.86 -14.37 32.58
C THR A 29 -7.47 -15.00 31.25
N ALA A 30 -7.89 -16.26 31.04
CA ALA A 30 -7.90 -16.83 29.71
C ALA A 30 -8.79 -15.91 28.86
N ALA A 31 -8.16 -15.01 28.10
CA ALA A 31 -8.80 -14.35 26.99
C ALA A 31 -9.24 -15.50 26.09
N GLY A 32 -10.54 -15.79 26.11
CA GLY A 32 -11.12 -16.73 25.18
C GLY A 32 -10.85 -16.19 23.79
N ASP A 33 -9.91 -16.82 23.09
CA ASP A 33 -9.75 -16.66 21.65
C ASP A 33 -11.11 -17.04 21.06
N SER A 34 -11.93 -16.03 20.79
CA SER A 34 -13.14 -16.23 20.04
C SER A 34 -12.69 -16.78 18.70
N PRO A 35 -13.24 -17.92 18.24
CA PRO A 35 -12.85 -18.48 16.94
C PRO A 35 -12.98 -17.38 15.90
N PRO A 36 -12.00 -17.25 14.97
CA PRO A 36 -12.03 -16.21 13.96
C PRO A 36 -13.41 -16.23 13.29
N ALA A 37 -14.07 -15.07 13.26
CA ALA A 37 -15.39 -14.94 12.69
C ALA A 37 -15.40 -15.58 11.30
N ALA A 38 -16.39 -16.43 11.03
CA ALA A 38 -16.51 -17.06 9.73
C ALA A 38 -16.47 -15.97 8.64
N PRO A 39 -15.72 -16.17 7.55
CA PRO A 39 -15.54 -15.14 6.54
C PRO A 39 -16.90 -14.69 6.00
N GLU A 40 -17.10 -13.37 5.96
CA GLU A 40 -18.32 -12.76 5.46
C GLU A 40 -18.64 -13.31 4.07
N THR A 41 -19.90 -13.68 3.86
CA THR A 41 -20.39 -14.10 2.55
C THR A 41 -21.19 -12.96 1.93
N VAL A 42 -20.73 -12.47 0.78
CA VAL A 42 -21.35 -11.41 0.00
C VAL A 42 -21.90 -11.99 -1.30
N VAL A 43 -23.10 -11.60 -1.70
CA VAL A 43 -23.71 -11.98 -2.97
C VAL A 43 -23.90 -10.73 -3.81
N LEU A 44 -23.20 -10.65 -4.94
CA LEU A 44 -23.37 -9.58 -5.92
C LEU A 44 -24.43 -10.01 -6.94
N LYS A 45 -25.50 -9.23 -7.09
CA LYS A 45 -26.51 -9.43 -8.14
C LYS A 45 -26.43 -8.32 -9.16
N ALA A 46 -26.59 -8.66 -10.43
CA ALA A 46 -26.63 -7.68 -11.51
C ALA A 46 -27.41 -8.24 -12.72
N ALA A 47 -27.79 -7.39 -13.66
CA ALA A 47 -28.47 -7.80 -14.88
C ALA A 47 -27.60 -8.73 -15.73
N HIS A 48 -26.30 -8.44 -15.83
CA HIS A 48 -25.42 -9.16 -16.74
C HIS A 48 -24.08 -9.56 -16.12
N LEU A 49 -23.46 -10.60 -16.67
CA LEU A 49 -22.13 -11.10 -16.29
C LEU A 49 -21.34 -11.45 -17.55
N PHE A 50 -20.11 -10.96 -17.61
CA PHE A 50 -19.07 -11.42 -18.53
C PHE A 50 -17.92 -12.02 -17.72
N ASP A 51 -17.65 -13.32 -17.85
CA ASP A 51 -16.64 -14.03 -17.03
C ASP A 51 -15.32 -14.32 -17.76
N ALA A 52 -15.17 -13.82 -18.99
CA ALA A 52 -14.01 -14.02 -19.87
C ALA A 52 -13.65 -15.49 -20.17
N THR A 53 -14.54 -16.46 -19.90
CA THR A 53 -14.36 -17.87 -20.31
C THR A 53 -14.80 -18.13 -21.75
N GLY A 54 -15.51 -17.17 -22.34
CA GLY A 54 -15.96 -17.14 -23.73
C GLY A 54 -16.36 -15.72 -24.14
N THR A 55 -17.13 -15.60 -25.21
CA THR A 55 -17.53 -14.30 -25.79
C THR A 55 -18.94 -13.87 -25.43
N ALA A 56 -19.73 -14.75 -24.80
CA ALA A 56 -21.14 -14.50 -24.51
C ALA A 56 -21.34 -13.76 -23.18
N LEU A 57 -22.25 -12.79 -23.20
CA LEU A 57 -22.79 -12.17 -22.00
C LEU A 57 -23.87 -13.08 -21.39
N LYS A 58 -23.87 -13.24 -20.08
CA LYS A 58 -24.85 -14.05 -19.34
C LYS A 58 -25.84 -13.13 -18.63
N ASP A 59 -27.13 -13.41 -18.74
CA ASP A 59 -28.19 -12.69 -18.03
C ASP A 59 -28.43 -13.26 -16.62
N GLY A 60 -28.88 -12.41 -15.70
CA GLY A 60 -29.22 -12.80 -14.33
C GLY A 60 -27.98 -13.17 -13.51
N ALA A 61 -27.02 -12.24 -13.42
CA ALA A 61 -25.77 -12.46 -12.72
C ALA A 61 -25.98 -12.61 -11.21
N SER A 62 -25.39 -13.66 -10.62
CA SER A 62 -25.16 -13.76 -9.19
C SER A 62 -23.74 -14.29 -8.95
N VAL A 63 -22.97 -13.56 -8.15
CA VAL A 63 -21.58 -13.92 -7.79
C VAL A 63 -21.51 -14.00 -6.28
N VAL A 64 -21.16 -15.18 -5.76
CA VAL A 64 -21.00 -15.43 -4.32
C VAL A 64 -19.53 -15.32 -3.96
N VAL A 65 -19.22 -14.37 -3.09
CA VAL A 65 -17.88 -14.11 -2.58
C VAL A 65 -17.85 -14.50 -1.11
N ARG A 66 -16.82 -15.23 -0.69
CA ARG A 66 -16.55 -15.54 0.71
C ARG A 66 -15.13 -15.13 1.04
N GLY A 67 -14.98 -14.14 1.91
CA GLY A 67 -13.67 -13.52 2.16
C GLY A 67 -13.10 -12.90 0.89
N ASP A 68 -11.93 -13.37 0.46
CA ASP A 68 -11.18 -12.91 -0.72
C ASP A 68 -11.38 -13.78 -1.99
N HIS A 69 -12.25 -14.79 -1.94
CA HIS A 69 -12.46 -15.73 -3.03
C HIS A 69 -13.90 -15.73 -3.54
N ILE A 70 -14.04 -15.89 -4.86
CA ILE A 70 -15.31 -16.21 -5.51
C ILE A 70 -15.56 -17.72 -5.34
N VAL A 71 -16.68 -18.09 -4.73
CA VAL A 71 -17.05 -19.49 -4.45
C VAL A 71 -18.14 -20.03 -5.36
N ALA A 72 -18.93 -19.15 -5.99
CA ALA A 72 -19.92 -19.53 -7.00
C ALA A 72 -20.23 -18.37 -7.94
N VAL A 73 -20.60 -18.70 -9.19
CA VAL A 73 -20.95 -17.75 -10.26
C VAL A 73 -22.15 -18.28 -11.02
N GLY A 74 -23.09 -17.41 -11.37
CA GLY A 74 -24.34 -17.74 -12.07
C GLY A 74 -25.56 -17.70 -11.15
N THR A 75 -26.70 -18.22 -11.61
CA THR A 75 -28.00 -18.17 -10.92
C THR A 75 -28.06 -19.10 -9.70
N SER A 76 -27.26 -18.80 -8.69
CA SER A 76 -27.22 -19.51 -7.41
C SER A 76 -28.10 -18.80 -6.38
N ALA A 77 -28.83 -19.58 -5.57
CA ALA A 77 -29.55 -19.02 -4.44
C ALA A 77 -28.56 -18.40 -3.44
N ALA A 78 -28.89 -17.21 -2.91
CA ALA A 78 -28.07 -16.57 -1.90
C ALA A 78 -28.02 -17.46 -0.65
N PRO A 79 -26.82 -17.81 -0.13
CA PRO A 79 -26.70 -18.56 1.11
C PRO A 79 -27.39 -17.82 2.27
N ALA A 80 -27.96 -18.57 3.21
CA ALA A 80 -28.59 -17.98 4.39
C ALA A 80 -27.57 -17.13 5.17
N GLY A 81 -27.96 -15.89 5.51
CA GLY A 81 -27.10 -14.94 6.21
C GLY A 81 -26.08 -14.20 5.33
N ALA A 82 -26.07 -14.42 4.01
CA ALA A 82 -25.21 -13.65 3.12
C ALA A 82 -25.68 -12.20 2.95
N ARG A 83 -24.75 -11.25 2.90
CA ARG A 83 -25.03 -9.86 2.56
C ARG A 83 -25.26 -9.75 1.05
N VAL A 84 -26.44 -9.32 0.64
CA VAL A 84 -26.77 -9.14 -0.78
C VAL A 84 -26.50 -7.70 -1.19
N ILE A 85 -25.74 -7.51 -2.26
CA ILE A 85 -25.55 -6.23 -2.96
C ILE A 85 -26.20 -6.36 -4.32
N ASP A 86 -27.29 -5.61 -4.53
CA ASP A 86 -27.96 -5.54 -5.83
C ASP A 86 -27.45 -4.33 -6.61
N LEU A 87 -26.86 -4.60 -7.78
CA LEU A 87 -26.26 -3.62 -8.68
C LEU A 87 -27.18 -3.27 -9.87
N GLY A 88 -28.43 -3.77 -9.87
CA GLY A 88 -29.43 -3.40 -10.87
C GLY A 88 -29.04 -3.81 -12.29
N ASP A 89 -29.00 -2.84 -13.20
CA ASP A 89 -28.73 -3.01 -14.63
C ASP A 89 -27.23 -3.15 -14.97
N ALA A 90 -26.35 -3.19 -13.96
CA ALA A 90 -24.93 -3.33 -14.16
C ALA A 90 -24.54 -4.63 -14.89
N THR A 91 -23.37 -4.58 -15.51
CA THR A 91 -22.65 -5.78 -15.98
C THR A 91 -21.48 -6.05 -15.05
N LEU A 92 -21.38 -7.27 -14.53
CA LEU A 92 -20.23 -7.74 -13.77
C LEU A 92 -19.13 -8.23 -14.71
N LEU A 93 -17.90 -7.82 -14.46
CA LEU A 93 -16.69 -8.25 -15.18
C LEU A 93 -15.58 -8.61 -14.18
N PRO A 94 -14.64 -9.49 -14.56
CA PRO A 94 -13.35 -9.59 -13.87
C PRO A 94 -12.66 -8.24 -13.81
N GLY A 95 -11.92 -8.00 -12.73
CA GLY A 95 -11.09 -6.81 -12.62
C GLY A 95 -10.07 -6.74 -13.75
N PHE A 96 -9.85 -5.54 -14.29
CA PHE A 96 -8.95 -5.34 -15.43
C PHE A 96 -7.48 -5.46 -15.02
N ILE A 97 -6.65 -5.77 -16.02
CA ILE A 97 -5.20 -5.89 -15.89
C ILE A 97 -4.53 -4.93 -16.86
N ASP A 98 -3.61 -4.11 -16.35
CA ASP A 98 -2.73 -3.28 -17.19
C ASP A 98 -1.29 -3.83 -17.15
N ALA A 99 -0.76 -4.20 -18.32
CA ALA A 99 0.56 -4.79 -18.45
C ALA A 99 1.70 -3.77 -18.59
N HIS A 100 1.41 -2.47 -18.67
CA HIS A 100 2.43 -1.44 -18.87
C HIS A 100 2.05 -0.12 -18.21
N THR A 101 2.51 0.07 -16.97
CA THR A 101 2.22 1.27 -16.19
C THR A 101 3.47 1.90 -15.59
N HIS A 102 3.34 3.19 -15.24
CA HIS A 102 4.28 3.96 -14.43
C HIS A 102 3.51 4.66 -13.30
N LEU A 103 3.00 3.90 -12.33
CA LEU A 103 2.13 4.38 -11.23
C LEU A 103 2.79 5.42 -10.31
N THR A 104 4.10 5.61 -10.41
CA THR A 104 4.86 6.57 -9.60
C THR A 104 5.03 7.93 -10.28
N ASP A 105 4.53 8.09 -11.50
CA ASP A 105 4.63 9.32 -12.27
C ASP A 105 3.31 9.64 -12.98
N GLU A 106 3.10 10.91 -13.29
CA GLU A 106 1.91 11.39 -13.99
C GLU A 106 2.34 12.31 -15.13
N PHE A 107 1.85 12.00 -16.33
CA PHE A 107 2.09 12.84 -17.48
C PHE A 107 1.50 14.25 -17.24
N GLN A 108 2.30 15.27 -17.55
CA GLN A 108 1.88 16.66 -17.53
C GLN A 108 2.20 17.29 -18.89
N LYS A 109 1.26 18.09 -19.41
CA LYS A 109 1.45 18.81 -20.68
C LYS A 109 2.65 19.76 -20.65
N ASP A 110 2.89 20.38 -19.49
CA ASP A 110 4.07 21.21 -19.26
C ASP A 110 5.25 20.32 -18.85
N TYR A 111 6.10 20.02 -19.83
CA TYR A 111 7.30 19.22 -19.65
C TYR A 111 8.23 19.80 -18.59
N TYR A 112 8.50 21.12 -18.63
CA TYR A 112 9.43 21.76 -17.70
C TYR A 112 8.91 21.65 -16.27
N ARG A 113 7.62 21.88 -16.07
CA ARG A 113 7.01 21.72 -14.74
C ARG A 113 7.10 20.29 -14.24
N ARG A 114 6.84 19.27 -15.08
CA ARG A 114 7.03 17.86 -14.70
C ARG A 114 8.48 17.60 -14.30
N PHE A 115 9.43 18.01 -15.13
CA PHE A 115 10.85 17.85 -14.89
C PHE A 115 11.28 18.48 -13.57
N TYR A 116 10.91 19.74 -13.32
CA TYR A 116 11.24 20.42 -12.07
C TYR A 116 10.56 19.80 -10.86
N ASN A 117 9.31 19.37 -10.97
CA ASN A 117 8.63 18.67 -9.87
C ASN A 117 9.34 17.35 -9.54
N HIS A 118 9.71 16.56 -10.54
CA HIS A 118 10.45 15.32 -10.32
C HIS A 118 11.80 15.57 -9.65
N LEU A 119 12.53 16.61 -10.08
CA LEU A 119 13.82 17.00 -9.49
C LEU A 119 13.72 17.55 -8.07
N MET A 120 12.70 18.38 -7.80
CA MET A 120 12.59 19.13 -6.54
C MET A 120 11.83 18.38 -5.45
N ARG A 121 11.00 17.39 -5.81
CA ARG A 121 10.26 16.58 -4.85
C ARG A 121 11.13 15.46 -4.30
N PHE A 122 11.22 15.39 -2.99
CA PHE A 122 11.87 14.26 -2.33
C PHE A 122 11.10 12.96 -2.60
N PRO A 123 11.77 11.79 -2.59
CA PRO A 123 11.12 10.50 -2.85
C PRO A 123 9.93 10.22 -1.92
N ALA A 124 10.00 10.69 -0.67
CA ALA A 124 8.90 10.58 0.28
C ALA A 124 7.63 11.34 -0.16
N GLU A 125 7.78 12.52 -0.77
CA GLU A 125 6.65 13.28 -1.33
C GLU A 125 6.11 12.58 -2.58
N GLN A 126 7.00 12.11 -3.46
CA GLN A 126 6.60 11.39 -4.68
C GLN A 126 5.78 10.14 -4.37
N ALA A 127 6.13 9.41 -3.29
CA ALA A 127 5.36 8.26 -2.82
C ALA A 127 3.91 8.61 -2.41
N LEU A 128 3.67 9.80 -1.85
CA LEU A 128 2.32 10.26 -1.52
C LEU A 128 1.48 10.50 -2.77
N TYR A 129 2.07 11.08 -3.82
CA TYR A 129 1.41 11.22 -5.12
C TYR A 129 1.14 9.86 -5.78
N ALA A 130 2.10 8.93 -5.70
CA ALA A 130 1.95 7.58 -6.24
C ALA A 130 0.76 6.83 -5.62
N ALA A 131 0.48 7.03 -4.33
CA ALA A 131 -0.71 6.47 -3.67
C ALA A 131 -2.02 7.02 -4.27
N VAL A 132 -2.06 8.31 -4.64
CA VAL A 132 -3.22 8.91 -5.32
C VAL A 132 -3.41 8.28 -6.70
N TYR A 133 -2.33 8.05 -7.45
CA TYR A 133 -2.38 7.42 -8.77
C TYR A 133 -2.85 5.96 -8.68
N ALA A 134 -2.32 5.19 -7.73
CA ALA A 134 -2.73 3.81 -7.47
C ALA A 134 -4.23 3.71 -7.15
N ARG A 135 -4.75 4.61 -6.29
CA ARG A 135 -6.17 4.67 -5.97
C ARG A 135 -7.03 4.94 -7.20
N ARG A 136 -6.68 5.94 -8.01
CA ARG A 136 -7.39 6.24 -9.26
C ARG A 136 -7.41 5.05 -10.22
N THR A 137 -6.31 4.32 -10.31
CA THR A 137 -6.20 3.12 -11.16
C THR A 137 -7.16 2.02 -10.71
N VAL A 138 -7.24 1.72 -9.41
CA VAL A 138 -8.17 0.68 -8.92
C VAL A 138 -9.64 1.13 -8.99
N GLU A 139 -9.92 2.41 -8.74
CA GLU A 139 -11.27 2.99 -8.90
C GLU A 139 -11.73 2.98 -10.37
N ALA A 140 -10.80 2.99 -11.33
CA ALA A 140 -11.09 2.81 -12.76
C ALA A 140 -11.30 1.33 -13.17
N GLY A 141 -11.24 0.38 -12.23
CA GLY A 141 -11.49 -1.05 -12.46
C GLY A 141 -10.25 -1.91 -12.72
N PHE A 142 -9.05 -1.31 -12.74
CA PHE A 142 -7.80 -2.07 -12.86
C PHE A 142 -7.38 -2.61 -11.50
N THR A 143 -7.56 -3.90 -11.29
CA THR A 143 -7.28 -4.56 -10.00
C THR A 143 -5.87 -5.12 -9.92
N THR A 144 -5.19 -5.28 -11.06
CA THR A 144 -3.79 -5.73 -11.15
C THR A 144 -3.04 -4.92 -12.20
N VAL A 145 -1.80 -4.54 -11.90
CA VAL A 145 -0.94 -3.80 -12.84
C VAL A 145 0.49 -4.33 -12.83
N ARG A 146 1.18 -4.17 -13.96
CA ARG A 146 2.63 -4.30 -14.05
C ARG A 146 3.27 -2.91 -14.20
N ASN A 147 3.95 -2.46 -13.16
CA ASN A 147 4.72 -1.22 -13.14
C ASN A 147 6.12 -1.50 -13.70
N VAL A 148 6.43 -0.94 -14.87
CA VAL A 148 7.59 -1.34 -15.68
C VAL A 148 8.77 -0.37 -15.61
N GLY A 149 8.71 0.60 -14.70
CA GLY A 149 9.81 1.53 -14.44
C GLY A 149 9.43 2.49 -13.32
N ALA A 150 10.33 2.70 -12.38
CA ALA A 150 10.23 3.69 -11.31
C ALA A 150 11.62 4.09 -10.82
N ASP A 151 11.71 5.27 -10.23
CA ASP A 151 12.90 5.73 -9.51
C ASP A 151 12.79 5.43 -8.02
N GLN A 152 13.95 5.32 -7.35
CA GLN A 152 14.05 5.30 -5.87
C GLN A 152 13.25 4.18 -5.19
N PHE A 153 12.93 3.10 -5.92
CA PHE A 153 12.11 1.98 -5.44
C PHE A 153 10.74 2.39 -4.87
N ILE A 154 10.20 3.52 -5.32
CA ILE A 154 8.88 4.01 -4.86
C ILE A 154 7.80 2.97 -5.20
N ASP A 155 7.90 2.31 -6.35
CA ASP A 155 6.96 1.27 -6.77
C ASP A 155 6.97 0.06 -5.84
N VAL A 156 8.14 -0.36 -5.34
CA VAL A 156 8.27 -1.43 -4.34
C VAL A 156 7.63 -1.01 -3.02
N GLY A 157 7.90 0.21 -2.55
CA GLY A 157 7.31 0.76 -1.33
C GLY A 157 5.78 0.82 -1.42
N LEU A 158 5.27 1.35 -2.53
CA LEU A 158 3.83 1.43 -2.82
C LEU A 158 3.18 0.05 -2.87
N ARG A 159 3.76 -0.92 -3.60
CA ARG A 159 3.28 -2.31 -3.64
C ARG A 159 3.17 -2.91 -2.24
N ASN A 160 4.22 -2.74 -1.42
CA ASN A 160 4.24 -3.29 -0.06
C ASN A 160 3.18 -2.62 0.82
N ALA A 161 3.01 -1.30 0.72
CA ALA A 161 1.98 -0.57 1.44
C ALA A 161 0.57 -1.02 1.04
N ILE A 162 0.32 -1.27 -0.25
CA ILE A 162 -0.95 -1.81 -0.75
C ILE A 162 -1.19 -3.22 -0.19
N ASN A 163 -0.20 -4.11 -0.30
CA ASN A 163 -0.32 -5.48 0.20
C ASN A 163 -0.56 -5.54 1.73
N ALA A 164 -0.03 -4.56 2.48
CA ALA A 164 -0.23 -4.42 3.91
C ALA A 164 -1.53 -3.70 4.29
N GLY A 165 -2.32 -3.23 3.31
CA GLY A 165 -3.57 -2.49 3.54
C GLY A 165 -3.35 -1.07 4.08
N VAL A 166 -2.14 -0.52 3.98
CA VAL A 166 -1.80 0.85 4.43
C VAL A 166 -2.36 1.90 3.47
N THR A 167 -2.44 1.57 2.17
CA THR A 167 -3.05 2.41 1.13
C THR A 167 -3.83 1.55 0.15
N GLU A 168 -4.82 2.13 -0.49
CA GLU A 168 -5.62 1.48 -1.53
C GLU A 168 -4.90 1.54 -2.88
N GLY A 169 -5.03 0.46 -3.67
CA GLY A 169 -4.47 0.37 -5.01
C GLY A 169 -4.57 -1.03 -5.60
N PRO A 170 -4.17 -1.21 -6.87
CA PRO A 170 -4.15 -2.51 -7.51
C PRO A 170 -3.06 -3.42 -6.94
N ARG A 171 -3.18 -4.74 -7.17
CA ARG A 171 -2.06 -5.67 -7.02
C ARG A 171 -0.96 -5.28 -8.00
N MET A 172 0.24 -4.99 -7.51
CA MET A 172 1.34 -4.52 -8.34
C MET A 172 2.42 -5.59 -8.56
N LEU A 173 2.81 -5.79 -9.82
CA LEU A 173 4.06 -6.42 -10.22
C LEU A 173 5.05 -5.30 -10.60
N THR A 174 6.19 -5.23 -9.92
CA THR A 174 7.13 -4.09 -10.01
C THR A 174 8.43 -4.49 -10.67
N ALA A 175 8.86 -3.74 -11.69
CA ALA A 175 10.13 -3.94 -12.39
C ALA A 175 11.28 -3.10 -11.84
N VAL A 176 11.04 -2.23 -10.84
CA VAL A 176 12.02 -1.29 -10.28
C VAL A 176 12.55 -0.32 -11.35
N HIS A 177 13.85 -0.02 -11.35
CA HIS A 177 14.49 0.79 -12.39
C HIS A 177 14.41 0.11 -13.76
N GLY A 178 14.09 0.89 -14.79
CA GLY A 178 14.28 0.46 -16.18
C GLY A 178 15.77 0.29 -16.48
N ILE A 179 16.12 -0.77 -17.20
CA ILE A 179 17.52 -1.06 -17.55
C ILE A 179 17.84 -0.45 -18.93
N GLY A 180 18.93 0.31 -19.02
CA GLY A 180 19.36 0.95 -20.26
C GLY A 180 20.88 1.05 -20.40
N SER A 181 21.34 1.29 -21.63
CA SER A 181 22.72 1.68 -21.92
C SER A 181 22.95 3.16 -21.58
N PRO A 182 24.20 3.60 -21.38
CA PRO A 182 24.54 5.02 -21.34
C PRO A 182 23.98 5.76 -22.57
N GLY A 183 23.30 6.89 -22.34
CA GLY A 183 22.63 7.69 -23.37
C GLY A 183 21.38 7.05 -24.01
N GLY A 184 20.92 5.90 -23.49
CA GLY A 184 19.71 5.22 -23.95
C GLY A 184 18.43 5.79 -23.34
N HIS A 185 17.28 5.17 -23.65
CA HIS A 185 15.96 5.66 -23.22
C HIS A 185 15.80 5.80 -21.70
N PHE A 186 16.45 4.93 -20.91
CA PHE A 186 16.39 4.95 -19.44
C PHE A 186 17.55 5.73 -18.78
N ASP A 187 18.40 6.38 -19.57
CA ASP A 187 19.48 7.23 -19.06
C ASP A 187 19.11 8.73 -19.17
N ASP A 188 18.66 9.30 -18.06
CA ASP A 188 18.26 10.71 -17.98
C ASP A 188 19.45 11.68 -17.96
N ALA A 189 20.70 11.20 -17.98
CA ALA A 189 21.90 12.01 -17.89
C ALA A 189 22.30 12.68 -19.23
N SER A 190 21.40 13.43 -19.84
CA SER A 190 21.74 14.32 -20.97
C SER A 190 22.58 15.54 -20.57
N PHE A 191 23.06 15.60 -19.32
CA PHE A 191 23.83 16.72 -18.78
C PHE A 191 25.33 16.41 -18.83
N PRO A 192 26.19 17.43 -19.01
CA PRO A 192 27.63 17.23 -18.98
C PRO A 192 28.06 16.51 -17.69
N PRO A 193 28.92 15.48 -17.77
CA PRO A 193 29.31 14.68 -16.61
C PRO A 193 30.01 15.49 -15.53
N GLU A 194 30.54 16.67 -15.86
CA GLU A 194 31.12 17.61 -14.90
C GLU A 194 30.07 18.31 -14.03
N ARG A 195 28.80 18.31 -14.46
CA ARG A 195 27.67 18.97 -13.76
C ARG A 195 26.77 17.99 -13.03
N ILE A 196 26.52 16.82 -13.62
CA ILE A 196 25.68 15.78 -13.04
C ILE A 196 26.41 14.45 -13.14
N LYS A 197 26.52 13.76 -11.99
CA LYS A 197 27.10 12.42 -11.94
C LYS A 197 26.23 11.47 -12.78
N PRO A 198 26.80 10.72 -13.74
CA PRO A 198 26.06 9.72 -14.49
C PRO A 198 25.46 8.64 -13.58
N ARG A 199 24.29 8.12 -13.97
CA ARG A 199 23.66 6.97 -13.31
C ARG A 199 24.53 5.71 -13.51
N GLY A 200 24.50 4.81 -12.53
CA GLY A 200 25.23 3.56 -12.56
C GLY A 200 24.31 2.33 -12.59
N PRO A 201 24.89 1.13 -12.44
CA PRO A 201 24.13 -0.13 -12.50
C PRO A 201 23.05 -0.26 -11.42
N ILE A 202 23.21 0.38 -10.26
CA ILE A 202 22.20 0.38 -9.19
C ILE A 202 20.95 1.16 -9.62
N GLU A 203 21.16 2.22 -10.42
CA GLU A 203 20.13 3.05 -11.01
C GLU A 203 19.65 2.53 -12.39
N GLY A 204 20.03 1.31 -12.78
CA GLY A 204 19.59 0.67 -14.02
C GLY A 204 20.45 0.94 -15.25
N ILE A 205 21.60 1.62 -15.12
CA ILE A 205 22.48 1.89 -16.28
C ILE A 205 23.59 0.85 -16.37
N CYS A 206 23.55 0.04 -17.43
CA CYS A 206 24.54 -1.00 -17.70
C CYS A 206 25.55 -0.51 -18.76
N SER A 207 26.82 -0.45 -18.38
CA SER A 207 27.97 -0.18 -19.26
C SER A 207 28.44 -1.43 -20.00
#